data_AF-A0AA88A5M4-F1
#
_entry.id   AF-A0AA88A5M4-F1
#
_cell.length_a   1.000
_cell.length_b   1.000
_cell.length_c   1.000
_cell.angle_alpha   90.00
_cell.angle_beta   90.00
_cell.angle_gamma   90.00
#
_symmetry.space_group_name_H-M   'P 1'
#
loop_
_entity.id
_entity.type
_entity.pdbx_description
1 polymer ?
#
loop_
_entity_poly.entity_id
_entity_poly.type
_entity_poly.pdbx_seq_one_letter_code
_entity_poly.pdbx_strand_id
1 'polypeptide(L)'
;MVSCNPNTFLFGSASSSYQYEGAYLSDGKGLNNWDVFTHKPGNIMDGTTGDIAVDQYHLYQEDLNLMKYIGVNSYRFSISWARILPKGRFGNVNVAGIDYYNKLIDALLRRGIQPFVTLTHYDIPQELEERYGAWLSPELQEDFRYYADVCFRSFGDRVKFWTTFNEPNVAVIRGYRSGIYPPSRCSGSFGNCSSGDSCTEPFIAAHNVILSHASAVQKTQGGNIGIVMNCLWYEPFSNSLEDKLAVERALSFYMNWFLDPIILGNYPAEMREILGQDLPAFSNDDLEKLKNGLDFIGINHYSSFYIKDCKISRCEPGAGASKTEGFALRTAIKEGRFIGEPSGLDWLYVYPQGMEKIVMYIKDRYNNTPMFITENGYGCEEKINSKSEDMQNDVNRVDYMRSYLDALANAVRKGADVRGYFAWSLLDNFEWINGYTVRFGLYHVDFATLKRSARLSAAWYRQFIANETKHNFSRQSKAKDNNSNMGVHKALFLLDKVLLVSLLLILFSLTSLSQSLKSNDPPLPPGFLFGTASSSYQFEGAYLSDGKGLNNWDVFSHIPGMIIDGCNGDVAVDHYHRYLTPLLELALPSNDFKPWLTSKDLSMEPPNRDHLPNGRLPTTMRTRCLRRSS
;
A
#
# COMPACT_ATOMS: atom_id res chain seq x y z
N MET A 1 8.67 6.12 -11.14
CA MET A 1 7.85 6.02 -12.38
C MET A 1 7.62 4.56 -12.72
N VAL A 2 6.34 4.16 -12.74
CA VAL A 2 5.91 2.80 -13.07
C VAL A 2 5.93 2.61 -14.61
N SER A 3 5.97 1.37 -15.08
CA SER A 3 5.79 1.03 -16.50
C SER A 3 4.83 -0.15 -16.68
N CYS A 4 3.77 -0.16 -15.89
CA CYS A 4 2.60 -1.01 -16.11
C CYS A 4 1.82 -0.46 -17.30
N ASN A 5 1.30 -1.35 -18.15
CA ASN A 5 0.34 -0.97 -19.18
C ASN A 5 -1.02 -0.71 -18.49
N PRO A 6 -1.48 0.55 -18.33
CA PRO A 6 -2.57 0.85 -17.39
C PRO A 6 -3.95 0.51 -17.96
N ASN A 7 -4.03 0.18 -19.26
CA ASN A 7 -5.22 -0.37 -19.87
C ASN A 7 -5.60 -1.76 -19.30
N THR A 8 -4.72 -2.36 -18.48
CA THR A 8 -4.95 -3.65 -17.79
C THR A 8 -4.64 -3.63 -16.29
N PHE A 9 -4.07 -2.55 -15.73
CA PHE A 9 -3.74 -2.49 -14.30
C PHE A 9 -4.95 -2.00 -13.48
N LEU A 10 -5.30 -2.72 -12.42
CA LEU A 10 -6.43 -2.37 -11.56
C LEU A 10 -5.98 -1.40 -10.45
N PHE A 11 -6.41 -0.14 -10.53
CA PHE A 11 -6.34 0.81 -9.41
C PHE A 11 -7.70 0.83 -8.72
N GLY A 12 -7.73 0.42 -7.46
CA GLY A 12 -8.97 0.24 -6.71
C GLY A 12 -8.92 0.72 -5.28
N SER A 13 -10.05 0.56 -4.61
CA SER A 13 -10.17 0.58 -3.15
C SER A 13 -10.82 -0.72 -2.69
N ALA A 14 -10.66 -1.04 -1.40
CA ALA A 14 -11.20 -2.26 -0.80
C ALA A 14 -12.15 -1.96 0.38
N SER A 15 -13.09 -2.89 0.61
CA SER A 15 -14.01 -2.95 1.74
C SER A 15 -14.30 -4.41 2.14
N SER A 16 -15.02 -4.58 3.25
CA SER A 16 -15.61 -5.86 3.67
C SER A 16 -17.06 -5.65 4.15
N SER A 17 -17.86 -6.70 4.05
CA SER A 17 -19.28 -6.76 4.37
C SER A 17 -19.57 -6.27 5.78
N TYR A 18 -18.97 -6.89 6.80
CA TYR A 18 -19.25 -6.52 8.19
C TYR A 18 -18.78 -5.11 8.55
N GLN A 19 -17.69 -4.64 7.95
CA GLN A 19 -17.15 -3.32 8.25
C GLN A 19 -17.87 -2.19 7.49
N TYR A 20 -18.63 -2.49 6.43
CA TYR A 20 -19.27 -1.47 5.58
C TYR A 20 -20.81 -1.53 5.53
N GLU A 21 -21.42 -2.72 5.42
CA GLU A 21 -22.82 -2.83 5.01
C GLU A 21 -23.81 -2.28 6.03
N GLY A 22 -23.64 -2.65 7.30
CA GLY A 22 -24.70 -2.49 8.30
C GLY A 22 -25.93 -3.33 7.98
N ALA A 23 -27.11 -2.82 8.34
CA ALA A 23 -28.41 -3.43 8.06
C ALA A 23 -28.44 -4.92 8.50
N TYR A 24 -27.92 -5.20 9.70
CA TYR A 24 -27.52 -6.54 10.12
C TYR A 24 -28.67 -7.54 10.34
N LEU A 25 -29.89 -7.05 10.55
CA LEU A 25 -31.14 -7.85 10.63
C LEU A 25 -32.12 -7.56 9.47
N SER A 26 -31.75 -6.68 8.54
CA SER A 26 -32.63 -6.28 7.44
C SER A 26 -32.81 -7.40 6.42
N ASP A 27 -33.98 -7.41 5.78
CA ASP A 27 -34.27 -8.20 4.58
C ASP A 27 -33.89 -9.69 4.68
N GLY A 28 -34.13 -10.29 5.84
CA GLY A 28 -33.93 -11.73 6.07
C GLY A 28 -32.48 -12.18 6.26
N LYS A 29 -31.52 -11.26 6.44
CA LYS A 29 -30.15 -11.61 6.85
C LYS A 29 -30.15 -12.39 8.17
N GLY A 30 -29.34 -13.44 8.25
CA GLY A 30 -29.02 -14.15 9.48
C GLY A 30 -27.88 -13.49 10.28
N LEU A 31 -27.76 -13.84 11.55
CA LEU A 31 -26.59 -13.44 12.34
C LEU A 31 -25.33 -14.14 11.81
N ASN A 32 -24.23 -13.40 11.76
CA ASN A 32 -22.89 -13.93 11.59
C ASN A 32 -22.15 -13.98 12.95
N ASN A 33 -21.01 -14.66 12.95
CA ASN A 33 -20.11 -14.79 14.11
C ASN A 33 -19.68 -13.44 14.71
N TRP A 34 -19.52 -12.40 13.89
CA TRP A 34 -19.17 -11.06 14.35
C TRP A 34 -20.35 -10.30 14.99
N ASP A 35 -21.58 -10.43 14.45
CA ASP A 35 -22.79 -9.87 15.06
C ASP A 35 -22.88 -10.34 16.53
N VAL A 36 -22.76 -11.65 16.77
CA VAL A 36 -22.80 -12.22 18.13
C VAL A 36 -21.59 -11.87 18.98
N PHE A 37 -20.42 -11.62 18.37
CA PHE A 37 -19.21 -11.26 19.09
C PHE A 37 -19.20 -9.80 19.57
N THR A 38 -19.63 -8.84 18.73
CA THR A 38 -19.63 -7.41 19.11
C THR A 38 -20.70 -7.10 20.15
N HIS A 39 -21.83 -7.83 20.14
CA HIS A 39 -22.91 -7.68 21.13
C HIS A 39 -22.56 -8.18 22.54
N LYS A 40 -21.39 -8.78 22.75
CA LYS A 40 -20.90 -9.19 24.08
C LYS A 40 -20.08 -8.05 24.70
N PRO A 41 -20.47 -7.51 25.88
CA PRO A 41 -19.75 -6.41 26.52
C PRO A 41 -18.26 -6.71 26.75
N GLY A 42 -17.39 -5.74 26.42
CA GLY A 42 -15.94 -5.84 26.61
C GLY A 42 -15.15 -6.47 25.46
N ASN A 43 -15.82 -7.00 24.42
CA ASN A 43 -15.13 -7.57 23.26
C ASN A 43 -14.58 -6.53 22.28
N ILE A 44 -15.16 -5.32 22.25
CA ILE A 44 -14.80 -4.21 21.36
C ILE A 44 -14.35 -3.03 22.21
N MET A 45 -13.24 -2.38 21.83
CA MET A 45 -12.52 -1.38 22.62
C MET A 45 -13.39 -0.19 23.07
N ASP A 46 -14.27 0.29 22.19
CA ASP A 46 -15.21 1.40 22.44
C ASP A 46 -16.64 0.92 22.75
N GLY A 47 -16.86 -0.41 22.82
CA GLY A 47 -18.18 -1.02 23.05
C GLY A 47 -19.16 -0.92 21.88
N THR A 48 -18.70 -0.54 20.69
CA THR A 48 -19.56 -0.38 19.50
C THR A 48 -19.73 -1.68 18.69
N THR A 49 -20.63 -1.66 17.70
CA THR A 49 -20.95 -2.81 16.85
C THR A 49 -21.01 -2.45 15.35
N GLY A 50 -21.06 -3.47 14.50
CA GLY A 50 -21.20 -3.34 13.04
C GLY A 50 -22.66 -3.19 12.56
N ASP A 51 -23.65 -3.04 13.45
CA ASP A 51 -25.09 -3.02 13.14
C ASP A 51 -25.46 -2.04 12.01
N ILE A 52 -24.82 -0.87 12.03
CA ILE A 52 -24.98 0.22 11.05
C ILE A 52 -23.71 0.36 10.20
N ALA A 53 -22.51 0.23 10.76
CA ALA A 53 -21.25 0.45 10.05
C ALA A 53 -21.21 1.83 9.36
N VAL A 54 -20.96 1.88 8.05
CA VAL A 54 -21.14 3.09 7.22
C VAL A 54 -22.48 3.11 6.47
N ASP A 55 -23.34 2.13 6.73
CA ASP A 55 -24.63 1.89 6.08
C ASP A 55 -24.54 1.76 4.55
N GLN A 56 -23.49 1.10 4.05
CA GLN A 56 -23.34 0.88 2.60
C GLN A 56 -24.52 0.09 2.01
N TYR A 57 -25.23 -0.72 2.80
CA TYR A 57 -26.42 -1.43 2.35
C TYR A 57 -27.48 -0.50 1.74
N HIS A 58 -27.70 0.67 2.33
CA HIS A 58 -28.59 1.70 1.77
C HIS A 58 -27.83 2.76 0.95
N LEU A 59 -26.61 3.12 1.35
CA LEU A 59 -25.87 4.28 0.82
C LEU A 59 -24.87 3.98 -0.31
N TYR A 60 -24.76 2.73 -0.79
CA TYR A 60 -23.76 2.35 -1.81
C TYR A 60 -23.69 3.28 -3.04
N GLN A 61 -24.81 3.86 -3.49
CA GLN A 61 -24.79 4.78 -4.64
C GLN A 61 -23.96 6.05 -4.39
N GLU A 62 -23.88 6.53 -3.15
CA GLU A 62 -22.99 7.64 -2.76
C GLU A 62 -21.54 7.18 -2.83
N ASP A 63 -21.20 6.06 -2.18
CA ASP A 63 -19.86 5.48 -2.16
C ASP A 63 -19.32 5.24 -3.58
N LEU A 64 -20.16 4.73 -4.49
CA LEU A 64 -19.82 4.52 -5.90
C LEU A 64 -19.56 5.84 -6.66
N ASN A 65 -20.18 6.94 -6.27
CA ASN A 65 -19.89 8.26 -6.83
C ASN A 65 -18.54 8.78 -6.33
N LEU A 66 -18.17 8.51 -5.08
CA LEU A 66 -16.84 8.83 -4.53
C LEU A 66 -15.74 8.06 -5.25
N MET A 67 -15.93 6.75 -5.47
CA MET A 67 -15.04 5.92 -6.30
C MET A 67 -14.87 6.50 -7.71
N LYS A 68 -15.97 6.92 -8.35
CA LYS A 68 -15.93 7.53 -9.68
C LYS A 68 -15.19 8.88 -9.69
N TYR A 69 -15.29 9.65 -8.62
CA TYR A 69 -14.58 10.93 -8.46
C TYR A 69 -13.07 10.75 -8.27
N ILE A 70 -12.62 9.76 -7.49
CA ILE A 70 -11.18 9.43 -7.37
C ILE A 70 -10.63 8.71 -8.62
N GLY A 71 -11.49 8.18 -9.48
CA GLY A 71 -11.09 7.60 -10.76
C GLY A 71 -10.56 6.16 -10.68
N VAL A 72 -10.86 5.42 -9.61
CA VAL A 72 -10.58 3.98 -9.54
C VAL A 72 -11.33 3.22 -10.64
N ASN A 73 -10.71 2.16 -11.17
CA ASN A 73 -11.27 1.30 -12.22
C ASN A 73 -11.70 -0.08 -11.68
N SER A 74 -11.48 -0.35 -10.39
CA SER A 74 -11.86 -1.59 -9.73
C SER A 74 -12.32 -1.33 -8.29
N TYR A 75 -13.23 -2.15 -7.78
CA TYR A 75 -13.65 -2.11 -6.38
C TYR A 75 -13.65 -3.52 -5.81
N ARG A 76 -12.91 -3.70 -4.72
CA ARG A 76 -12.88 -4.94 -3.95
C ARG A 76 -13.86 -4.85 -2.79
N PHE A 77 -14.81 -5.77 -2.73
CA PHE A 77 -15.77 -5.88 -1.62
C PHE A 77 -16.01 -7.36 -1.30
N SER A 78 -16.55 -7.67 -0.11
CA SER A 78 -17.01 -9.03 0.21
C SER A 78 -18.52 -9.16 0.18
N ILE A 79 -18.99 -10.38 -0.10
CA ILE A 79 -20.39 -10.78 0.07
C ILE A 79 -20.55 -11.31 1.49
N SER A 80 -21.59 -10.89 2.21
CA SER A 80 -21.87 -11.45 3.52
C SER A 80 -22.56 -12.80 3.40
N TRP A 81 -21.88 -13.85 3.83
CA TRP A 81 -22.41 -15.22 3.76
C TRP A 81 -23.74 -15.34 4.50
N ALA A 82 -23.85 -14.77 5.70
CA ALA A 82 -25.09 -14.78 6.49
C ALA A 82 -26.24 -13.96 5.85
N ARG A 83 -25.94 -13.03 4.92
CA ARG A 83 -26.96 -12.31 4.14
C ARG A 83 -27.50 -13.16 2.99
N ILE A 84 -26.67 -14.01 2.36
CA ILE A 84 -27.07 -14.89 1.24
C ILE A 84 -27.67 -16.22 1.71
N LEU A 85 -27.05 -16.84 2.72
CA LEU A 85 -27.47 -18.11 3.33
C LEU A 85 -27.58 -17.95 4.85
N PRO A 86 -28.71 -17.39 5.36
CA PRO A 86 -28.92 -17.16 6.80
C PRO A 86 -28.75 -18.38 7.69
N LYS A 87 -28.94 -19.59 7.12
CA LYS A 87 -28.79 -20.88 7.82
C LYS A 87 -27.79 -21.83 7.12
N GLY A 88 -26.81 -21.29 6.41
CA GLY A 88 -25.94 -22.08 5.53
C GLY A 88 -26.75 -22.88 4.50
N ARG A 89 -26.31 -24.10 4.18
CA ARG A 89 -27.02 -25.03 3.27
C ARG A 89 -28.33 -25.61 3.83
N PHE A 90 -28.63 -25.37 5.11
CA PHE A 90 -29.80 -25.90 5.81
C PHE A 90 -31.05 -25.02 5.69
N GLY A 91 -31.00 -23.96 4.88
CA GLY A 91 -32.12 -23.05 4.62
C GLY A 91 -32.20 -22.62 3.16
N ASN A 92 -33.14 -21.71 2.88
CA ASN A 92 -33.30 -21.13 1.55
C ASN A 92 -32.28 -20.01 1.31
N VAL A 93 -31.91 -19.81 0.04
CA VAL A 93 -31.18 -18.62 -0.40
C VAL A 93 -32.04 -17.38 -0.16
N ASN A 94 -31.48 -16.36 0.47
CA ASN A 94 -32.14 -15.09 0.68
C ASN A 94 -32.09 -14.25 -0.61
N VAL A 95 -33.22 -14.20 -1.32
CA VAL A 95 -33.35 -13.45 -2.58
C VAL A 95 -33.08 -11.96 -2.40
N ALA A 96 -33.47 -11.34 -1.28
CA ALA A 96 -33.23 -9.92 -1.05
C ALA A 96 -31.72 -9.61 -0.86
N GLY A 97 -30.97 -10.54 -0.27
CA GLY A 97 -29.51 -10.49 -0.23
C GLY A 97 -28.90 -10.56 -1.64
N ILE A 98 -29.38 -11.47 -2.48
CA ILE A 98 -28.96 -11.57 -3.89
C ILE A 98 -29.26 -10.27 -4.66
N ASP A 99 -30.44 -9.70 -4.47
CA ASP A 99 -30.87 -8.46 -5.11
C ASP A 99 -30.02 -7.25 -4.71
N TYR A 100 -29.54 -7.19 -3.46
CA TYR A 100 -28.61 -6.15 -3.01
C TYR A 100 -27.30 -6.19 -3.80
N TYR A 101 -26.61 -7.34 -3.84
CA TYR A 101 -25.34 -7.44 -4.55
C TYR A 101 -25.51 -7.30 -6.06
N ASN A 102 -26.63 -7.75 -6.65
CA ASN A 102 -26.97 -7.45 -8.04
C ASN A 102 -27.02 -5.93 -8.30
N LYS A 103 -27.76 -5.17 -7.47
CA LYS A 103 -27.85 -3.70 -7.59
C LYS A 103 -26.47 -3.03 -7.46
N LEU A 104 -25.63 -3.51 -6.54
CA LEU A 104 -24.26 -3.02 -6.34
C LEU A 104 -23.37 -3.29 -7.57
N ILE A 105 -23.32 -4.55 -8.04
CA ILE A 105 -22.53 -4.99 -9.21
C ILE A 105 -22.96 -4.24 -10.47
N ASP A 106 -24.26 -4.11 -10.73
CA ASP A 106 -24.77 -3.40 -11.90
C ASP A 106 -24.50 -1.89 -11.81
N ALA A 107 -24.44 -1.32 -10.60
CA ALA A 107 -24.12 0.08 -10.38
C ALA A 107 -22.61 0.38 -10.50
N LEU A 108 -21.75 -0.59 -10.18
CA LEU A 108 -20.29 -0.57 -10.43
C LEU A 108 -19.99 -0.62 -11.93
N LEU A 109 -20.53 -1.62 -12.62
CA LEU A 109 -20.28 -1.83 -14.05
C LEU A 109 -20.78 -0.67 -14.90
N ARG A 110 -21.95 -0.09 -14.60
CA ARG A 110 -22.45 1.13 -15.27
C ARG A 110 -21.54 2.35 -15.09
N ARG A 111 -20.67 2.37 -14.07
CA ARG A 111 -19.65 3.42 -13.86
C ARG A 111 -18.29 3.08 -14.47
N GLY A 112 -18.14 1.89 -15.06
CA GLY A 112 -16.87 1.38 -15.57
C GLY A 112 -15.91 0.93 -14.47
N ILE A 113 -16.43 0.49 -13.32
CA ILE A 113 -15.67 -0.02 -12.19
C ILE A 113 -15.82 -1.54 -12.16
N GLN A 114 -14.72 -2.27 -12.26
CA GLN A 114 -14.71 -3.74 -12.25
C GLN A 114 -14.98 -4.27 -10.83
N PRO A 115 -15.95 -5.18 -10.63
CA PRO A 115 -16.12 -5.85 -9.34
C PRO A 115 -15.03 -6.91 -9.12
N PHE A 116 -14.44 -6.90 -7.92
CA PHE A 116 -13.45 -7.86 -7.45
C PHE A 116 -13.93 -8.45 -6.12
N VAL A 117 -14.55 -9.63 -6.15
CA VAL A 117 -15.43 -10.09 -5.07
C VAL A 117 -14.74 -11.07 -4.14
N THR A 118 -14.78 -10.80 -2.83
CA THR A 118 -14.37 -11.74 -1.78
C THR A 118 -15.58 -12.54 -1.29
N LEU A 119 -15.49 -13.88 -1.23
CA LEU A 119 -16.62 -14.71 -0.79
C LEU A 119 -16.83 -14.64 0.73
N THR A 120 -15.77 -14.66 1.55
CA THR A 120 -15.88 -14.39 3.00
C THR A 120 -14.72 -13.52 3.49
N HIS A 121 -15.05 -12.54 4.33
CA HIS A 121 -14.10 -11.63 4.98
C HIS A 121 -14.34 -11.68 6.49
N TYR A 122 -13.90 -12.80 7.08
CA TYR A 122 -14.09 -13.22 8.48
C TYR A 122 -15.54 -13.49 8.92
N ASP A 123 -16.55 -13.09 8.13
CA ASP A 123 -17.95 -13.28 8.44
C ASP A 123 -18.49 -14.64 7.95
N ILE A 124 -18.92 -15.46 8.91
CA ILE A 124 -19.59 -16.75 8.67
C ILE A 124 -20.95 -16.76 9.38
N PRO A 125 -21.99 -17.47 8.88
CA PRO A 125 -23.27 -17.56 9.56
C PRO A 125 -23.11 -18.20 10.95
N GLN A 126 -23.63 -17.54 11.98
CA GLN A 126 -23.58 -18.00 13.37
C GLN A 126 -24.22 -19.40 13.53
N GLU A 127 -25.23 -19.70 12.72
CA GLU A 127 -25.86 -21.02 12.62
C GLU A 127 -24.83 -22.16 12.42
N LEU A 128 -23.73 -21.93 11.69
CA LEU A 128 -22.71 -22.95 11.44
C LEU A 128 -21.75 -23.15 12.63
N GLU A 129 -21.52 -22.09 13.41
CA GLU A 129 -20.80 -22.18 14.69
C GLU A 129 -21.63 -22.99 15.69
N GLU A 130 -22.93 -22.72 15.78
CA GLU A 130 -23.86 -23.39 16.71
C GLU A 130 -24.15 -24.85 16.35
N ARG A 131 -24.18 -25.19 15.04
CA ARG A 131 -24.44 -26.56 14.58
C ARG A 131 -23.28 -27.52 14.83
N TYR A 132 -22.04 -27.09 14.56
CA TYR A 132 -20.88 -28.00 14.54
C TYR A 132 -19.53 -27.32 14.81
N GLY A 133 -19.48 -26.08 15.30
CA GLY A 133 -18.22 -25.37 15.59
C GLY A 133 -17.49 -24.85 14.34
N ALA A 134 -18.25 -24.57 13.26
CA ALA A 134 -17.77 -23.97 12.02
C ALA A 134 -16.45 -24.57 11.48
N TRP A 135 -15.35 -23.80 11.49
CA TRP A 135 -14.05 -24.19 10.91
C TRP A 135 -13.39 -25.38 11.62
N LEU A 136 -13.83 -25.77 12.81
CA LEU A 136 -13.35 -26.98 13.49
C LEU A 136 -13.95 -28.26 12.90
N SER A 137 -14.97 -28.17 12.04
CA SER A 137 -15.63 -29.30 11.39
C SER A 137 -15.37 -29.36 9.88
N PRO A 138 -15.10 -30.56 9.30
CA PRO A 138 -15.01 -30.74 7.86
C PRO A 138 -16.35 -30.55 7.13
N GLU A 139 -17.49 -30.55 7.82
CA GLU A 139 -18.81 -30.18 7.28
C GLU A 139 -18.75 -28.84 6.52
N LEU A 140 -17.98 -27.88 7.05
CA LEU A 140 -17.96 -26.53 6.49
C LEU A 140 -17.33 -26.45 5.09
N GLN A 141 -16.57 -27.46 4.67
CA GLN A 141 -16.06 -27.57 3.30
C GLN A 141 -17.22 -27.68 2.29
N GLU A 142 -18.29 -28.39 2.64
CA GLU A 142 -19.47 -28.53 1.79
C GLU A 142 -20.39 -27.30 1.85
N ASP A 143 -20.60 -26.74 3.05
CA ASP A 143 -21.34 -25.48 3.23
C ASP A 143 -20.69 -24.32 2.46
N PHE A 144 -19.35 -24.18 2.52
CA PHE A 144 -18.64 -23.14 1.77
C PHE A 144 -18.67 -23.37 0.25
N ARG A 145 -18.54 -24.63 -0.20
CA ARG A 145 -18.71 -24.98 -1.63
C ARG A 145 -20.11 -24.62 -2.14
N TYR A 146 -21.15 -24.93 -1.37
CA TYR A 146 -22.55 -24.62 -1.72
C TYR A 146 -22.77 -23.10 -1.79
N TYR A 147 -22.25 -22.36 -0.81
CA TYR A 147 -22.27 -20.90 -0.82
C TYR A 147 -21.56 -20.29 -2.03
N ALA A 148 -20.35 -20.76 -2.34
CA ALA A 148 -19.59 -20.32 -3.50
C ALA A 148 -20.35 -20.56 -4.81
N ASP A 149 -20.94 -21.74 -5.00
CA ASP A 149 -21.77 -22.08 -6.16
C ASP A 149 -23.02 -21.18 -6.29
N VAL A 150 -23.72 -20.87 -5.19
CA VAL A 150 -24.82 -19.88 -5.19
C VAL A 150 -24.33 -18.50 -5.67
N CYS A 151 -23.18 -18.04 -5.19
CA CYS A 151 -22.59 -16.77 -5.62
C CYS A 151 -22.14 -16.78 -7.09
N PHE A 152 -21.49 -17.85 -7.55
CA PHE A 152 -21.05 -17.97 -8.95
C PHE A 152 -22.23 -18.02 -9.92
N ARG A 153 -23.29 -18.76 -9.60
CA ARG A 153 -24.53 -18.80 -10.41
C ARG A 153 -25.25 -17.45 -10.46
N SER A 154 -25.22 -16.69 -9.37
CA SER A 154 -25.97 -15.42 -9.24
C SER A 154 -25.23 -14.22 -9.83
N PHE A 155 -23.89 -14.23 -9.81
CA PHE A 155 -23.06 -13.07 -10.11
C PHE A 155 -21.91 -13.33 -11.09
N GLY A 156 -21.56 -14.59 -11.36
CA GLY A 156 -20.41 -14.96 -12.19
C GLY A 156 -20.55 -14.61 -13.68
N ASP A 157 -21.76 -14.26 -14.13
CA ASP A 157 -22.00 -13.67 -15.45
C ASP A 157 -21.25 -12.33 -15.60
N ARG A 158 -21.25 -11.51 -14.54
CA ARG A 158 -20.67 -10.16 -14.46
C ARG A 158 -19.32 -10.11 -13.73
N VAL A 159 -19.15 -10.87 -12.65
CA VAL A 159 -17.95 -10.87 -11.80
C VAL A 159 -16.88 -11.82 -12.37
N LYS A 160 -15.68 -11.28 -12.62
CA LYS A 160 -14.55 -12.00 -13.24
C LYS A 160 -13.30 -12.14 -12.38
N PHE A 161 -13.29 -11.52 -11.19
CA PHE A 161 -12.25 -11.69 -10.19
C PHE A 161 -12.90 -12.08 -8.86
N TRP A 162 -12.52 -13.26 -8.37
CA TRP A 162 -13.04 -13.85 -7.15
C TRP A 162 -11.90 -14.15 -6.18
N THR A 163 -12.12 -13.95 -4.88
CA THR A 163 -11.20 -14.46 -3.84
C THR A 163 -12.00 -15.20 -2.80
N THR A 164 -11.61 -16.45 -2.49
CA THR A 164 -12.40 -17.27 -1.55
C THR A 164 -12.37 -16.69 -0.14
N PHE A 165 -11.16 -16.41 0.37
CA PHE A 165 -10.91 -15.94 1.73
C PHE A 165 -10.13 -14.63 1.72
N ASN A 166 -10.48 -13.73 2.64
CA ASN A 166 -9.57 -12.71 3.15
C ASN A 166 -8.78 -13.22 4.36
N GLU A 167 -7.46 -13.12 4.29
CA GLU A 167 -6.51 -13.27 5.40
C GLU A 167 -6.83 -14.45 6.36
N PRO A 168 -6.99 -15.69 5.83
CA PRO A 168 -7.32 -16.83 6.67
C PRO A 168 -6.25 -17.09 7.75
N ASN A 169 -5.01 -16.69 7.50
CA ASN A 169 -3.93 -16.71 8.49
C ASN A 169 -4.18 -15.76 9.68
N VAL A 170 -4.78 -14.60 9.46
CA VAL A 170 -5.17 -13.69 10.56
C VAL A 170 -6.40 -14.24 11.28
N ALA A 171 -7.44 -14.65 10.52
CA ALA A 171 -8.68 -15.18 11.08
C ALA A 171 -8.43 -16.38 12.01
N VAL A 172 -7.67 -17.37 11.54
CA VAL A 172 -7.38 -18.59 12.30
C VAL A 172 -6.56 -18.30 13.55
N ILE A 173 -5.50 -17.49 13.44
CA ILE A 173 -4.64 -17.17 14.60
C ILE A 173 -5.43 -16.36 15.64
N ARG A 174 -6.21 -15.36 15.21
CA ARG A 174 -6.98 -14.52 16.15
C ARG A 174 -8.21 -15.21 16.71
N GLY A 175 -8.84 -16.12 15.97
CA GLY A 175 -10.06 -16.83 16.36
C GLY A 175 -9.83 -18.07 17.23
N TYR A 176 -8.79 -18.86 16.93
CA TYR A 176 -8.54 -20.18 17.55
C TYR A 176 -7.21 -20.29 18.31
N ARG A 177 -6.32 -19.28 18.24
CA ARG A 177 -5.05 -19.28 19.00
C ARG A 177 -5.02 -18.25 20.12
N SER A 178 -5.21 -16.96 19.81
CA SER A 178 -5.29 -15.91 20.85
C SER A 178 -6.72 -15.62 21.30
N GLY A 179 -7.72 -16.09 20.55
CA GLY A 179 -9.15 -15.96 20.86
C GLY A 179 -9.65 -14.52 21.00
N ILE A 180 -9.00 -13.54 20.37
CA ILE A 180 -9.42 -12.14 20.37
C ILE A 180 -10.43 -11.82 19.27
N TYR A 181 -10.58 -12.68 18.27
CA TYR A 181 -11.64 -12.61 17.24
C TYR A 181 -12.64 -13.76 17.48
N PRO A 182 -13.88 -13.69 16.95
CA PRO A 182 -14.78 -14.83 16.97
C PRO A 182 -14.15 -16.08 16.30
N PRO A 183 -14.40 -17.31 16.82
CA PRO A 183 -15.32 -17.63 17.93
C PRO A 183 -14.75 -17.44 19.34
N SER A 184 -13.60 -16.80 19.50
CA SER A 184 -12.94 -16.50 20.79
C SER A 184 -12.52 -17.77 21.54
N ARG A 185 -11.73 -18.61 20.85
CA ARG A 185 -11.21 -19.87 21.37
C ARG A 185 -9.71 -19.80 21.59
N CYS A 186 -9.27 -20.22 22.77
CA CYS A 186 -7.85 -20.30 23.14
C CYS A 186 -7.66 -21.09 24.45
N SER A 187 -6.46 -21.65 24.65
CA SER A 187 -6.04 -22.16 25.95
C SER A 187 -5.64 -20.99 26.87
N GLY A 188 -5.90 -21.11 28.17
CA GLY A 188 -5.75 -20.00 29.13
C GLY A 188 -4.35 -19.36 29.27
N SER A 189 -3.30 -20.00 28.73
CA SER A 189 -1.95 -19.42 28.64
C SER A 189 -1.74 -18.46 27.45
N PHE A 190 -2.69 -18.38 26.52
CA PHE A 190 -2.62 -17.57 25.29
C PHE A 190 -3.63 -16.42 25.26
N GLY A 191 -4.70 -16.50 26.08
CA GLY A 191 -5.75 -15.49 26.16
C GLY A 191 -6.82 -15.86 27.19
N ASN A 192 -7.82 -14.99 27.36
CA ASN A 192 -8.87 -15.12 28.36
C ASN A 192 -10.15 -15.77 27.79
N CYS A 193 -10.01 -16.96 27.20
CA CYS A 193 -11.13 -17.68 26.57
C CYS A 193 -11.79 -18.67 27.53
N SER A 194 -13.08 -18.93 27.33
CA SER A 194 -13.83 -19.94 28.11
C SER A 194 -13.59 -21.38 27.66
N SER A 195 -13.10 -21.58 26.43
CA SER A 195 -12.75 -22.88 25.86
C SER A 195 -11.82 -22.70 24.64
N GLY A 196 -11.26 -23.81 24.16
CA GLY A 196 -10.38 -23.85 22.99
C GLY A 196 -9.08 -24.59 23.28
N ASP A 197 -8.34 -24.88 22.21
CA ASP A 197 -6.98 -25.39 22.31
C ASP A 197 -6.06 -24.71 21.27
N SER A 198 -5.32 -23.70 21.73
CA SER A 198 -4.32 -22.95 20.97
C SER A 198 -3.17 -23.79 20.43
N CYS A 199 -3.04 -25.07 20.85
CA CYS A 199 -2.06 -26.01 20.35
C CYS A 199 -2.54 -26.84 19.15
N THR A 200 -3.84 -26.99 18.93
CA THR A 200 -4.40 -27.89 17.90
C THR A 200 -5.49 -27.25 17.03
N GLU A 201 -6.43 -26.51 17.62
CA GLU A 201 -7.56 -25.90 16.90
C GLU A 201 -7.17 -24.98 15.74
N PRO A 202 -6.09 -24.16 15.82
CA PRO A 202 -5.63 -23.39 14.67
C PRO A 202 -5.28 -24.25 13.46
N PHE A 203 -4.68 -25.43 13.66
CA PHE A 203 -4.27 -26.32 12.57
C PHE A 203 -5.46 -27.05 11.95
N ILE A 204 -6.45 -27.43 12.75
CA ILE A 204 -7.73 -27.99 12.28
C ILE A 204 -8.49 -26.93 11.45
N ALA A 205 -8.63 -25.72 12.00
CA ALA A 205 -9.33 -24.61 11.33
C ALA A 205 -8.67 -24.24 9.99
N ALA A 206 -7.35 -24.06 9.95
CA ALA A 206 -6.63 -23.77 8.71
C ALA A 206 -6.75 -24.90 7.69
N HIS A 207 -6.69 -26.17 8.12
CA HIS A 207 -6.86 -27.32 7.23
C HIS A 207 -8.25 -27.29 6.56
N ASN A 208 -9.32 -27.07 7.32
CA ASN A 208 -10.67 -26.94 6.77
C ASN A 208 -10.82 -25.70 5.87
N VAL A 209 -10.19 -24.57 6.17
CA VAL A 209 -10.17 -23.39 5.29
C VAL A 209 -9.48 -23.70 3.95
N ILE A 210 -8.31 -24.35 3.97
CA ILE A 210 -7.55 -24.75 2.78
C ILE A 210 -8.38 -25.68 1.89
N LEU A 211 -9.05 -26.69 2.48
CA LEU A 211 -9.90 -27.62 1.74
C LEU A 211 -11.22 -26.99 1.27
N SER A 212 -11.74 -26.00 1.99
CA SER A 212 -12.88 -25.18 1.56
C SER A 212 -12.51 -24.33 0.33
N HIS A 213 -11.32 -23.73 0.30
CA HIS A 213 -10.80 -23.04 -0.89
C HIS A 213 -10.72 -24.01 -2.07
N ALA A 214 -10.04 -25.14 -1.91
CA ALA A 214 -9.89 -26.15 -2.97
C ALA A 214 -11.24 -26.70 -3.48
N SER A 215 -12.24 -26.79 -2.61
CA SER A 215 -13.61 -27.23 -2.96
C SER A 215 -14.44 -26.15 -3.68
N ALA A 216 -14.10 -24.88 -3.50
CA ALA A 216 -14.76 -23.75 -4.16
C ALA A 216 -14.11 -23.40 -5.53
N VAL A 217 -12.82 -23.67 -5.74
CA VAL A 217 -12.14 -23.44 -7.02
C VAL A 217 -12.69 -24.40 -8.10
N GLN A 218 -13.54 -23.89 -8.98
CA GLN A 218 -14.14 -24.65 -10.09
C GLN A 218 -13.79 -24.01 -11.45
N LYS A 219 -13.23 -24.81 -12.36
CA LYS A 219 -12.83 -24.36 -13.72
C LYS A 219 -13.99 -23.93 -14.61
N THR A 220 -15.23 -24.18 -14.20
CA THR A 220 -16.47 -23.91 -14.94
C THR A 220 -17.03 -22.51 -14.73
N GLN A 221 -16.57 -21.75 -13.72
CA GLN A 221 -17.16 -20.46 -13.33
C GLN A 221 -16.88 -19.29 -14.31
N GLY A 222 -15.98 -19.45 -15.28
CA GLY A 222 -15.73 -18.44 -16.32
C GLY A 222 -15.10 -17.13 -15.85
N GLY A 223 -14.37 -17.16 -14.74
CA GLY A 223 -13.63 -16.02 -14.17
C GLY A 223 -12.47 -16.50 -13.29
N ASN A 224 -11.54 -15.59 -12.99
CA ASN A 224 -10.32 -15.88 -12.24
C ASN A 224 -10.61 -15.96 -10.74
N ILE A 225 -10.01 -16.93 -10.05
CA ILE A 225 -10.15 -17.11 -8.61
C ILE A 225 -8.79 -17.21 -7.89
N GLY A 226 -8.72 -16.56 -6.72
CA GLY A 226 -7.53 -16.54 -5.88
C GLY A 226 -7.86 -16.66 -4.39
N ILE A 227 -6.82 -16.47 -3.58
CA ILE A 227 -6.93 -16.32 -2.12
C ILE A 227 -6.14 -15.07 -1.70
N VAL A 228 -6.64 -14.35 -0.69
CA VAL A 228 -5.98 -13.15 -0.16
C VAL A 228 -5.29 -13.51 1.15
N MET A 229 -4.00 -13.22 1.25
CA MET A 229 -3.19 -13.49 2.44
C MET A 229 -2.73 -12.19 3.08
N ASN A 230 -2.69 -12.15 4.43
CA ASN A 230 -1.92 -11.11 5.10
C ASN A 230 -0.45 -11.49 4.99
N CYS A 231 0.35 -10.63 4.35
CA CYS A 231 1.74 -10.89 4.04
C CYS A 231 2.60 -9.88 4.80
N LEU A 232 3.08 -10.26 5.98
CA LEU A 232 4.13 -9.51 6.67
C LEU A 232 5.49 -9.83 6.06
N TRP A 233 6.35 -8.82 5.92
CA TRP A 233 7.76 -9.07 5.63
C TRP A 233 8.58 -9.18 6.92
N TYR A 234 9.62 -10.00 6.90
CA TYR A 234 10.44 -10.30 8.06
C TYR A 234 11.93 -10.10 7.76
N GLU A 235 12.59 -9.26 8.56
CA GLU A 235 14.05 -9.14 8.59
C GLU A 235 14.63 -10.06 9.68
N PRO A 236 15.79 -10.69 9.49
CA PRO A 236 16.43 -11.45 10.56
C PRO A 236 16.96 -10.49 11.64
N PHE A 237 16.80 -10.85 12.91
CA PHE A 237 17.21 -10.01 14.04
C PHE A 237 18.73 -9.75 14.03
N SER A 238 19.54 -10.74 13.65
CA SER A 238 20.98 -10.61 13.40
C SER A 238 21.40 -11.26 12.08
N ASN A 239 22.69 -11.19 11.75
CA ASN A 239 23.25 -11.85 10.56
C ASN A 239 23.51 -13.36 10.76
N SER A 240 23.13 -13.94 11.90
CA SER A 240 23.28 -15.36 12.22
C SER A 240 22.54 -16.27 11.22
N LEU A 241 22.89 -17.55 11.18
CA LEU A 241 22.15 -18.53 10.37
C LEU A 241 20.79 -18.82 11.03
N GLU A 242 20.77 -18.83 12.35
CA GLU A 242 19.64 -19.13 13.20
C GLU A 242 18.50 -18.14 12.97
N ASP A 243 18.78 -16.83 12.98
CA ASP A 243 17.76 -15.79 12.74
C ASP A 243 17.27 -15.78 11.29
N LYS A 244 18.12 -16.11 10.31
CA LYS A 244 17.73 -16.27 8.90
C LYS A 244 16.81 -17.47 8.70
N LEU A 245 17.12 -18.61 9.33
CA LEU A 245 16.23 -19.77 9.35
C LEU A 245 14.95 -19.46 10.13
N ALA A 246 14.99 -18.61 11.16
CA ALA A 246 13.80 -18.18 11.88
C ALA A 246 12.86 -17.32 11.01
N VAL A 247 13.39 -16.50 10.08
CA VAL A 247 12.58 -15.79 9.06
C VAL A 247 11.79 -16.78 8.19
N GLU A 248 12.43 -17.83 7.67
CA GLU A 248 11.70 -18.86 6.90
C GLU A 248 10.62 -19.55 7.74
N ARG A 249 10.90 -19.85 9.02
CA ARG A 249 9.88 -20.39 9.94
C ARG A 249 8.73 -19.41 10.16
N ALA A 250 8.99 -18.12 10.32
CA ALA A 250 7.96 -17.10 10.49
C ALA A 250 7.08 -16.93 9.24
N LEU A 251 7.66 -17.01 8.04
CA LEU A 251 6.89 -17.02 6.78
C LEU A 251 6.07 -18.31 6.64
N SER A 252 6.66 -19.44 7.03
CA SER A 252 6.01 -20.76 7.00
C SER A 252 4.87 -20.92 7.98
N PHE A 253 4.99 -20.40 9.20
CA PHE A 253 3.90 -20.37 10.20
C PHE A 253 2.89 -19.21 9.98
N TYR A 254 2.98 -18.48 8.87
CA TYR A 254 2.07 -17.36 8.58
C TYR A 254 1.40 -17.43 7.21
N MET A 255 2.11 -17.13 6.12
CA MET A 255 1.49 -17.09 4.78
C MET A 255 1.70 -18.38 3.99
N ASN A 256 2.89 -19.01 4.07
CA ASN A 256 3.15 -20.23 3.31
C ASN A 256 2.33 -21.41 3.87
N TRP A 257 1.92 -21.35 5.15
CA TRP A 257 0.98 -22.30 5.77
C TRP A 257 -0.26 -22.58 4.90
N PHE A 258 -0.80 -21.56 4.24
CA PHE A 258 -1.96 -21.67 3.35
C PHE A 258 -1.55 -21.81 1.88
N LEU A 259 -0.55 -21.05 1.43
CA LEU A 259 -0.14 -21.01 0.02
C LEU A 259 0.63 -22.27 -0.43
N ASP A 260 1.49 -22.86 0.41
CA ASP A 260 2.21 -24.09 0.04
C ASP A 260 1.24 -25.27 -0.19
N PRO A 261 0.23 -25.55 0.65
CA PRO A 261 -0.78 -26.57 0.34
C PRO A 261 -1.53 -26.31 -0.97
N ILE A 262 -1.95 -25.07 -1.21
CA ILE A 262 -2.77 -24.70 -2.38
C ILE A 262 -1.97 -24.75 -3.68
N ILE A 263 -0.70 -24.35 -3.68
CA ILE A 263 0.12 -24.18 -4.89
C ILE A 263 1.11 -25.34 -5.09
N LEU A 264 1.67 -25.88 -3.99
CA LEU A 264 2.69 -26.93 -3.98
C LEU A 264 2.16 -28.30 -3.49
N GLY A 265 0.92 -28.37 -3.03
CA GLY A 265 0.25 -29.62 -2.64
C GLY A 265 0.69 -30.21 -1.29
N ASN A 266 1.40 -29.45 -0.44
CA ASN A 266 1.84 -29.92 0.87
C ASN A 266 2.12 -28.75 1.83
N TYR A 267 2.07 -28.97 3.14
CA TYR A 267 2.44 -27.95 4.13
C TYR A 267 3.93 -27.55 4.04
N PRO A 268 4.33 -26.38 4.58
CA PRO A 268 5.73 -26.01 4.67
C PRO A 268 6.57 -27.03 5.43
N ALA A 269 7.84 -27.20 5.04
CA ALA A 269 8.73 -28.18 5.67
C ALA A 269 8.99 -27.87 7.14
N GLU A 270 9.13 -26.58 7.48
CA GLU A 270 9.34 -26.08 8.82
C GLU A 270 8.18 -26.41 9.76
N MET A 271 6.94 -26.35 9.24
CA MET A 271 5.74 -26.70 9.99
C MET A 271 5.69 -28.20 10.27
N ARG A 272 5.94 -29.05 9.25
CA ARG A 272 5.95 -30.51 9.42
C ARG A 272 7.02 -30.96 10.42
N GLU A 273 8.21 -30.37 10.37
CA GLU A 273 9.31 -30.71 11.29
C GLU A 273 9.00 -30.34 12.74
N ILE A 274 8.38 -29.18 12.97
CA ILE A 274 8.12 -28.66 14.32
C ILE A 274 6.84 -29.23 14.94
N LEU A 275 5.76 -29.37 14.17
CA LEU A 275 4.45 -29.79 14.67
C LEU A 275 4.32 -31.31 14.71
N GLY A 276 4.88 -32.03 13.72
CA GLY A 276 4.73 -33.47 13.62
C GLY A 276 3.27 -33.88 13.49
N GLN A 277 2.76 -34.63 14.47
CA GLN A 277 1.38 -35.14 14.49
C GLN A 277 0.32 -34.08 14.86
N ASP A 278 0.72 -32.90 15.37
CA ASP A 278 -0.21 -31.81 15.69
C ASP A 278 -0.73 -31.09 14.43
N LEU A 279 -0.09 -31.34 13.27
CA LEU A 279 -0.48 -30.79 11.98
C LEU A 279 -1.30 -31.84 11.20
N PRO A 280 -2.57 -31.55 10.81
CA PRO A 280 -3.39 -32.50 10.05
C PRO A 280 -2.72 -32.97 8.75
N ALA A 281 -2.93 -34.24 8.40
CA ALA A 281 -2.45 -34.81 7.14
C ALA A 281 -3.53 -34.68 6.05
N PHE A 282 -3.12 -34.38 4.81
CA PHE A 282 -4.01 -34.44 3.65
C PHE A 282 -4.26 -35.89 3.25
N SER A 283 -5.52 -36.24 3.00
CA SER A 283 -5.87 -37.51 2.34
C SER A 283 -5.57 -37.45 0.84
N ASN A 284 -5.61 -38.60 0.16
CA ASN A 284 -5.47 -38.63 -1.30
C ASN A 284 -6.55 -37.78 -1.99
N ASP A 285 -7.80 -37.82 -1.50
CA ASP A 285 -8.91 -37.05 -2.05
C ASP A 285 -8.70 -35.54 -1.86
N ASP A 286 -8.06 -35.14 -0.76
CA ASP A 286 -7.69 -33.73 -0.53
C ASP A 286 -6.59 -33.25 -1.47
N LEU A 287 -5.58 -34.09 -1.72
CA LEU A 287 -4.54 -33.81 -2.69
C LEU A 287 -5.12 -33.70 -4.12
N GLU A 288 -6.14 -34.50 -4.48
CA GLU A 288 -6.85 -34.33 -5.75
C GLU A 288 -7.60 -32.99 -5.84
N LYS A 289 -8.28 -32.54 -4.77
CA LYS A 289 -8.92 -31.21 -4.73
C LYS A 289 -7.90 -30.08 -4.93
N LEU A 290 -6.75 -30.17 -4.25
CA LEU A 290 -5.72 -29.12 -4.26
C LEU A 290 -5.06 -28.93 -5.64
N LYS A 291 -5.08 -29.93 -6.54
CA LYS A 291 -4.58 -29.81 -7.92
C LYS A 291 -5.28 -28.74 -8.77
N ASN A 292 -6.43 -28.22 -8.33
CA ASN A 292 -7.08 -27.09 -8.99
C ASN A 292 -6.30 -25.78 -8.84
N GLY A 293 -5.49 -25.63 -7.78
CA GLY A 293 -4.64 -24.47 -7.54
C GLY A 293 -5.42 -23.16 -7.42
N LEU A 294 -4.82 -22.08 -7.92
CA LEU A 294 -5.42 -20.74 -8.02
C LEU A 294 -4.92 -19.99 -9.27
N ASP A 295 -5.66 -18.97 -9.71
CA ASP A 295 -5.30 -18.13 -10.86
C ASP A 295 -4.44 -16.92 -10.48
N PHE A 296 -4.51 -16.48 -9.22
CA PHE A 296 -3.74 -15.35 -8.69
C PHE A 296 -3.63 -15.36 -7.15
N ILE A 297 -2.66 -14.63 -6.62
CA ILE A 297 -2.45 -14.40 -5.18
C ILE A 297 -2.84 -12.96 -4.83
N GLY A 298 -3.71 -12.79 -3.86
CA GLY A 298 -4.00 -11.50 -3.23
C GLY A 298 -3.05 -11.23 -2.06
N ILE A 299 -2.44 -10.06 -2.04
CA ILE A 299 -1.46 -9.63 -1.04
C ILE A 299 -2.04 -8.46 -0.25
N ASN A 300 -2.31 -8.69 1.03
CA ASN A 300 -2.55 -7.62 1.99
C ASN A 300 -1.24 -7.33 2.73
N HIS A 301 -0.60 -6.20 2.46
CA HIS A 301 0.68 -5.85 3.07
C HIS A 301 0.64 -4.46 3.71
N TYR A 302 1.02 -4.41 4.98
CA TYR A 302 0.91 -3.21 5.81
C TYR A 302 2.22 -2.83 6.52
N SER A 303 2.98 -3.82 7.00
CA SER A 303 4.14 -3.61 7.85
C SER A 303 5.14 -4.77 7.80
N SER A 304 6.25 -4.65 8.52
CA SER A 304 7.34 -5.60 8.62
C SER A 304 7.84 -5.73 10.06
N PHE A 305 8.51 -6.82 10.40
CA PHE A 305 9.07 -7.04 11.75
C PHE A 305 10.47 -7.68 11.69
N TYR A 306 11.23 -7.59 12.77
CA TYR A 306 12.39 -8.44 12.98
C TYR A 306 11.97 -9.79 13.58
N ILE A 307 12.66 -10.85 13.15
CA ILE A 307 12.47 -12.21 13.65
C ILE A 307 13.77 -12.72 14.30
N LYS A 308 13.67 -13.17 15.54
CA LYS A 308 14.75 -13.82 16.28
C LYS A 308 14.49 -15.31 16.43
N ASP A 309 15.52 -16.14 16.28
CA ASP A 309 15.45 -17.55 16.62
C ASP A 309 15.15 -17.77 18.11
N CYS A 310 14.25 -18.70 18.39
CA CYS A 310 13.99 -19.25 19.71
C CYS A 310 13.93 -20.78 19.72
N LYS A 311 14.34 -21.45 18.63
CA LYS A 311 14.39 -22.92 18.54
C LYS A 311 15.68 -23.46 19.16
N ILE A 312 16.79 -22.74 18.96
CA ILE A 312 18.13 -23.07 19.48
C ILE A 312 18.55 -22.02 20.51
N SER A 313 18.29 -20.76 20.22
CA SER A 313 18.65 -19.60 21.05
C SER A 313 17.68 -19.42 22.21
N ARG A 314 18.19 -18.97 23.36
CA ARG A 314 17.35 -18.62 24.51
C ARG A 314 16.58 -17.31 24.24
N CYS A 315 15.28 -17.36 24.46
CA CYS A 315 14.35 -16.24 24.36
C CYS A 315 13.53 -16.08 25.63
N GLU A 316 13.08 -14.85 25.86
CA GLU A 316 11.96 -14.58 26.76
C GLU A 316 10.64 -14.96 26.08
N PRO A 317 9.56 -15.22 26.85
CA PRO A 317 8.22 -15.41 26.29
C PRO A 317 7.78 -14.20 25.46
N GLY A 318 7.13 -14.44 24.32
CA GLY A 318 6.63 -13.38 23.45
C GLY A 318 5.97 -13.92 22.18
N ALA A 319 5.34 -13.03 21.41
CA ALA A 319 4.70 -13.39 20.14
C ALA A 319 5.72 -13.99 19.16
N GLY A 320 5.48 -15.20 18.67
CA GLY A 320 6.40 -15.95 17.83
C GLY A 320 7.25 -16.98 18.58
N ALA A 321 7.46 -16.84 19.90
CA ALA A 321 8.37 -17.70 20.66
C ALA A 321 7.83 -19.12 20.95
N SER A 322 6.58 -19.43 20.57
CA SER A 322 5.93 -20.70 20.87
C SER A 322 6.10 -21.75 19.75
N LYS A 323 5.86 -23.04 20.09
CA LYS A 323 5.83 -24.15 19.11
C LYS A 323 4.85 -23.87 17.98
N THR A 324 3.67 -23.33 18.29
CA THR A 324 2.61 -23.03 17.30
C THR A 324 2.86 -21.77 16.48
N GLU A 325 3.99 -21.10 16.66
CA GLU A 325 4.48 -20.00 15.82
C GLU A 325 5.89 -20.29 15.28
N GLY A 326 6.34 -21.54 15.33
CA GLY A 326 7.62 -21.96 14.77
C GLY A 326 8.87 -21.51 15.54
N PHE A 327 8.74 -21.09 16.81
CA PHE A 327 9.84 -20.57 17.63
C PHE A 327 10.64 -19.45 16.93
N ALA A 328 9.92 -18.48 16.39
CA ALA A 328 10.42 -17.35 15.62
C ALA A 328 9.88 -16.04 16.24
N LEU A 329 10.51 -15.58 17.34
CA LEU A 329 10.07 -14.42 18.12
C LEU A 329 10.05 -13.16 17.26
N ARG A 330 8.88 -12.52 17.20
CA ARG A 330 8.61 -11.33 16.42
C ARG A 330 8.75 -10.08 17.27
N THR A 331 9.56 -9.13 16.82
CA THR A 331 9.74 -7.82 17.47
C THR A 331 9.80 -6.71 16.43
N ALA A 332 9.20 -5.56 16.72
CA ALA A 332 9.40 -4.35 15.93
C ALA A 332 10.70 -3.61 16.27
N ILE A 333 11.31 -3.92 17.43
CA ILE A 333 12.46 -3.21 17.98
C ILE A 333 13.73 -4.08 17.89
N LYS A 334 14.80 -3.47 17.39
CA LYS A 334 16.18 -3.98 17.42
C LYS A 334 17.10 -2.87 17.92
N GLU A 335 17.95 -3.16 18.90
CA GLU A 335 18.96 -2.22 19.43
C GLU A 335 18.37 -0.85 19.85
N GLY A 336 17.15 -0.86 20.41
CA GLY A 336 16.42 0.35 20.83
C GLY A 336 15.79 1.17 19.69
N ARG A 337 15.79 0.66 18.45
CA ARG A 337 15.20 1.30 17.27
C ARG A 337 14.09 0.45 16.69
N PHE A 338 12.98 1.08 16.29
CA PHE A 338 11.94 0.42 15.51
C PHE A 338 12.45 0.11 14.09
N ILE A 339 11.87 -0.93 13.47
CA ILE A 339 12.13 -1.31 12.07
C ILE A 339 11.73 -0.20 11.08
N GLY A 340 10.66 0.53 11.39
CA GLY A 340 10.14 1.66 10.62
C GLY A 340 9.42 2.66 11.54
N GLU A 341 8.94 3.76 10.98
CA GLU A 341 8.23 4.79 11.74
C GLU A 341 6.90 4.25 12.30
N PRO A 342 6.60 4.37 13.61
CA PRO A 342 5.33 3.90 14.16
C PRO A 342 4.17 4.81 13.73
N SER A 343 3.06 4.22 13.29
CA SER A 343 1.84 4.95 12.88
C SER A 343 1.00 5.50 14.04
N GLY A 344 1.23 5.01 15.25
CA GLY A 344 0.35 5.15 16.41
C GLY A 344 -0.27 3.81 16.82
N LEU A 345 -0.56 2.92 15.85
CA LEU A 345 -0.97 1.55 16.13
C LEU A 345 0.24 0.68 16.49
N ASP A 346 0.09 -0.19 17.49
CA ASP A 346 1.16 -1.05 18.02
C ASP A 346 1.73 -2.08 17.04
N TRP A 347 0.99 -2.36 15.95
CA TRP A 347 1.35 -3.34 14.93
C TRP A 347 1.76 -2.73 13.58
N LEU A 348 1.56 -1.43 13.36
CA LEU A 348 1.75 -0.77 12.05
C LEU A 348 2.96 0.16 12.06
N TYR A 349 4.08 -0.35 11.58
CA TYR A 349 5.34 0.36 11.33
C TYR A 349 5.57 0.58 9.83
N VAL A 350 5.95 1.80 9.46
CA VAL A 350 6.16 2.22 8.07
C VAL A 350 7.52 1.72 7.57
N TYR A 351 7.52 0.61 6.83
CA TYR A 351 8.72 0.00 6.23
C TYR A 351 8.48 -0.36 4.75
N PRO A 352 8.47 0.63 3.83
CA PRO A 352 8.07 0.44 2.43
C PRO A 352 8.94 -0.58 1.67
N GLN A 353 10.21 -0.78 2.08
CA GLN A 353 11.09 -1.80 1.50
C GLN A 353 10.55 -3.22 1.70
N GLY A 354 9.71 -3.44 2.72
CA GLY A 354 8.99 -4.70 2.95
C GLY A 354 8.08 -5.07 1.79
N MET A 355 7.41 -4.10 1.16
CA MET A 355 6.53 -4.32 0.00
C MET A 355 7.31 -4.87 -1.19
N GLU A 356 8.51 -4.34 -1.46
CA GLU A 356 9.35 -4.85 -2.53
C GLU A 356 9.83 -6.27 -2.22
N LYS A 357 10.29 -6.51 -0.99
CA LYS A 357 10.84 -7.82 -0.58
C LYS A 357 9.77 -8.93 -0.55
N ILE A 358 8.57 -8.66 -0.03
CA ILE A 358 7.49 -9.65 0.06
C ILE A 358 6.95 -10.04 -1.33
N VAL A 359 6.79 -9.07 -2.23
CA VAL A 359 6.35 -9.33 -3.62
C VAL A 359 7.42 -10.13 -4.37
N MET A 360 8.71 -9.83 -4.18
CA MET A 360 9.79 -10.61 -4.79
C MET A 360 9.90 -12.03 -4.21
N TYR A 361 9.68 -12.22 -2.90
CA TYR A 361 9.62 -13.56 -2.29
C TYR A 361 8.47 -14.39 -2.86
N ILE A 362 7.27 -13.83 -2.96
CA ILE A 362 6.09 -14.51 -3.51
C ILE A 362 6.31 -14.84 -5.00
N LYS A 363 6.88 -13.91 -5.78
CA LYS A 363 7.32 -14.17 -7.16
C LYS A 363 8.26 -15.39 -7.24
N ASP A 364 9.32 -15.40 -6.44
CA ASP A 364 10.38 -16.40 -6.57
C ASP A 364 9.96 -17.77 -6.02
N ARG A 365 9.13 -17.81 -4.98
CA ARG A 365 8.57 -19.05 -4.40
C ARG A 365 7.47 -19.68 -5.24
N TYR A 366 6.55 -18.87 -5.77
CA TYR A 366 5.34 -19.35 -6.45
C TYR A 366 5.36 -19.09 -7.97
N ASN A 367 6.54 -19.26 -8.60
CA ASN A 367 6.75 -19.23 -10.06
C ASN A 367 6.15 -17.99 -10.77
N ASN A 368 6.25 -16.81 -10.14
CA ASN A 368 5.66 -15.54 -10.61
C ASN A 368 4.16 -15.63 -10.93
N THR A 369 3.41 -16.41 -10.15
CA THR A 369 1.93 -16.44 -10.19
C THR A 369 1.39 -15.02 -10.10
N PRO A 370 0.35 -14.64 -10.89
CA PRO A 370 -0.16 -13.26 -10.91
C PRO A 370 -0.54 -12.75 -9.52
N MET A 371 -0.17 -11.50 -9.23
CA MET A 371 -0.37 -10.87 -7.92
C MET A 371 -1.25 -9.63 -8.01
N PHE A 372 -2.04 -9.40 -6.96
CA PHE A 372 -2.75 -8.15 -6.74
C PHE A 372 -2.47 -7.68 -5.31
N ILE A 373 -2.08 -6.42 -5.12
CA ILE A 373 -2.03 -5.83 -3.78
C ILE A 373 -3.47 -5.51 -3.38
N THR A 374 -4.14 -6.44 -2.70
CA THR A 374 -5.57 -6.41 -2.40
C THR A 374 -5.93 -5.55 -1.19
N GLU A 375 -4.95 -5.26 -0.34
CA GLU A 375 -4.99 -4.21 0.69
C GLU A 375 -3.60 -3.63 0.95
N ASN A 376 -3.53 -2.31 1.05
CA ASN A 376 -2.39 -1.57 1.58
C ASN A 376 -2.90 -0.20 2.06
N GLY A 377 -2.49 0.24 3.25
CA GLY A 377 -3.07 1.45 3.85
C GLY A 377 -2.41 1.88 5.16
N TYR A 378 -2.77 3.08 5.60
CA TYR A 378 -2.29 3.68 6.84
C TYR A 378 -3.45 3.93 7.80
N GLY A 379 -3.45 3.21 8.92
CA GLY A 379 -4.40 3.38 10.01
C GLY A 379 -3.89 4.41 11.01
N CYS A 380 -4.79 5.24 11.53
CA CYS A 380 -4.49 6.18 12.61
C CYS A 380 -5.61 6.19 13.65
N GLU A 381 -5.27 6.32 14.93
CA GLU A 381 -6.25 6.52 16.01
C GLU A 381 -6.88 7.92 15.91
N GLU A 382 -8.19 8.01 16.14
CA GLU A 382 -8.85 9.31 16.25
C GLU A 382 -8.61 9.93 17.63
N LYS A 383 -8.05 11.14 17.67
CA LYS A 383 -7.88 11.88 18.92
C LYS A 383 -9.19 12.55 19.30
N ILE A 384 -9.61 12.38 20.55
CA ILE A 384 -10.91 12.79 21.14
C ILE A 384 -11.26 14.30 20.97
N ASN A 385 -10.34 15.14 20.48
CA ASN A 385 -10.58 16.57 20.20
C ASN A 385 -10.00 17.05 18.85
N SER A 386 -9.80 16.16 17.87
CA SER A 386 -9.34 16.55 16.53
C SER A 386 -10.35 17.47 15.84
N LYS A 387 -9.89 18.55 15.18
CA LYS A 387 -10.77 19.37 14.33
C LYS A 387 -11.03 18.66 13.01
N SER A 388 -12.14 19.01 12.34
CA SER A 388 -12.46 18.47 11.01
C SER A 388 -11.38 18.75 9.96
N GLU A 389 -10.61 19.85 10.12
CA GLU A 389 -9.45 20.17 9.27
C GLU A 389 -8.29 19.19 9.50
N ASP A 390 -7.98 18.84 10.76
CA ASP A 390 -6.94 17.86 11.12
C ASP A 390 -7.31 16.46 10.59
N MET A 391 -8.60 16.09 10.63
CA MET A 391 -9.12 14.81 10.12
C MET A 391 -9.05 14.69 8.60
N GLN A 392 -9.00 15.81 7.87
CA GLN A 392 -8.89 15.86 6.41
C GLN A 392 -7.44 15.93 5.92
N ASN A 393 -6.51 16.45 6.73
CA ASN A 393 -5.11 16.65 6.37
C ASN A 393 -4.21 15.43 6.70
N ASP A 394 -4.46 14.30 6.05
CA ASP A 394 -3.82 13.01 6.34
C ASP A 394 -2.47 12.78 5.61
N VAL A 395 -1.54 13.72 5.75
CA VAL A 395 -0.21 13.70 5.10
C VAL A 395 0.52 12.36 5.30
N ASN A 396 0.52 11.78 6.50
CA ASN A 396 1.17 10.50 6.78
C ASN A 396 0.61 9.36 5.92
N ARG A 397 -0.70 9.35 5.62
CA ARG A 397 -1.33 8.36 4.73
C ARG A 397 -0.88 8.55 3.28
N VAL A 398 -0.77 9.81 2.84
CA VAL A 398 -0.23 10.15 1.51
C VAL A 398 1.21 9.66 1.35
N ASP A 399 2.07 9.94 2.33
CA ASP A 399 3.50 9.59 2.26
C ASP A 399 3.74 8.08 2.42
N TYR A 400 2.93 7.40 3.23
CA TYR A 400 2.84 5.95 3.27
C TYR A 400 2.47 5.37 1.90
N MET A 401 1.34 5.78 1.32
CA MET A 401 0.88 5.24 0.03
C MET A 401 1.91 5.48 -1.08
N ARG A 402 2.50 6.69 -1.14
CA ARG A 402 3.54 7.04 -2.11
C ARG A 402 4.75 6.11 -2.00
N SER A 403 5.32 5.96 -0.80
CA SER A 403 6.53 5.17 -0.58
C SER A 403 6.33 3.67 -0.83
N TYR A 404 5.16 3.12 -0.47
CA TYR A 404 4.80 1.73 -0.77
C TYR A 404 4.53 1.50 -2.26
N LEU A 405 3.91 2.46 -2.97
CA LEU A 405 3.73 2.38 -4.43
C LEU A 405 5.06 2.48 -5.19
N ASP A 406 6.02 3.28 -4.73
CA ASP A 406 7.37 3.34 -5.31
C ASP A 406 8.16 2.03 -5.08
N ALA A 407 8.03 1.40 -3.91
CA ALA A 407 8.60 0.09 -3.63
C ALA A 407 7.95 -1.03 -4.49
N LEU A 408 6.62 -1.01 -4.63
CA LEU A 408 5.89 -1.90 -5.54
C LEU A 408 6.36 -1.70 -6.99
N ALA A 409 6.58 -0.46 -7.41
CA ALA A 409 7.12 -0.13 -8.73
C ALA A 409 8.51 -0.74 -8.95
N ASN A 410 9.35 -0.86 -7.90
CA ASN A 410 10.65 -1.53 -8.00
C ASN A 410 10.47 -3.03 -8.24
N ALA A 411 9.58 -3.70 -7.49
CA ALA A 411 9.31 -5.13 -7.65
C ALA A 411 8.80 -5.46 -9.07
N VAL A 412 7.86 -4.67 -9.59
CA VAL A 412 7.37 -4.83 -10.98
C VAL A 412 8.49 -4.60 -11.99
N ARG A 413 9.35 -3.58 -11.80
CA ARG A 413 10.54 -3.37 -12.65
C ARG A 413 11.58 -4.50 -12.56
N LYS A 414 11.58 -5.28 -11.47
CA LYS A 414 12.37 -6.51 -11.28
C LYS A 414 11.67 -7.78 -11.79
N GLY A 415 10.50 -7.64 -12.45
CA GLY A 415 9.81 -8.72 -13.15
C GLY A 415 8.69 -9.41 -12.37
N ALA A 416 8.22 -8.85 -11.25
CA ALA A 416 7.03 -9.34 -10.55
C ALA A 416 5.75 -9.03 -11.34
N ASP A 417 4.91 -10.05 -11.57
CA ASP A 417 3.61 -9.92 -12.26
C ASP A 417 2.53 -9.38 -11.32
N VAL A 418 2.65 -8.09 -10.94
CA VAL A 418 1.61 -7.39 -10.17
C VAL A 418 0.65 -6.67 -11.12
N ARG A 419 -0.64 -6.96 -10.99
CA ARG A 419 -1.70 -6.53 -11.91
C ARG A 419 -2.70 -5.55 -11.30
N GLY A 420 -2.61 -5.25 -10.01
CA GLY A 420 -3.43 -4.22 -9.37
C GLY A 420 -2.97 -3.81 -7.98
N TYR A 421 -3.49 -2.67 -7.54
CA TYR A 421 -3.32 -2.09 -6.22
C TYR A 421 -4.66 -1.54 -5.71
N PHE A 422 -5.08 -2.02 -4.55
CA PHE A 422 -6.30 -1.63 -3.88
C PHE A 422 -5.96 -0.96 -2.54
N ALA A 423 -6.30 0.32 -2.42
CA ALA A 423 -6.12 1.06 -1.18
C ALA A 423 -7.07 0.52 -0.10
N TRP A 424 -6.54 0.17 1.08
CA TRP A 424 -7.34 -0.04 2.29
C TRP A 424 -7.39 1.27 3.08
N SER A 425 -8.51 1.99 3.09
CA SER A 425 -9.81 1.64 2.48
C SER A 425 -10.50 2.87 1.89
N LEU A 426 -11.65 2.68 1.22
CA LEU A 426 -12.37 3.83 0.65
C LEU A 426 -12.84 4.79 1.75
N LEU A 427 -13.48 4.24 2.79
CA LEU A 427 -14.14 4.93 3.87
C LEU A 427 -13.57 4.48 5.22
N ASP A 428 -13.55 5.37 6.20
CA ASP A 428 -13.47 4.93 7.60
C ASP A 428 -14.64 3.99 7.93
N ASN A 429 -14.36 2.97 8.73
CA ASN A 429 -15.23 1.81 8.88
C ASN A 429 -15.02 1.17 10.27
N PHE A 430 -15.76 0.10 10.58
CA PHE A 430 -15.63 -0.63 11.84
C PHE A 430 -14.35 -1.48 11.84
N GLU A 431 -13.29 -1.07 12.55
CA GLU A 431 -11.98 -1.72 12.55
C GLU A 431 -11.89 -2.84 13.61
N TRP A 432 -12.77 -3.84 13.45
CA TRP A 432 -12.80 -5.07 14.23
C TRP A 432 -12.86 -4.82 15.75
N ILE A 433 -11.91 -5.36 16.52
CA ILE A 433 -11.85 -5.19 17.98
C ILE A 433 -11.58 -3.75 18.43
N ASN A 434 -11.14 -2.87 17.53
CA ASN A 434 -10.95 -1.45 17.84
C ASN A 434 -12.25 -0.65 17.67
N GLY A 435 -13.31 -1.25 17.13
CA GLY A 435 -14.56 -0.55 16.83
C GLY A 435 -14.32 0.62 15.88
N TYR A 436 -14.80 1.80 16.25
CA TYR A 436 -14.61 3.03 15.49
C TYR A 436 -13.47 3.91 16.03
N THR A 437 -12.51 3.41 16.81
CA THR A 437 -11.38 4.25 17.28
C THR A 437 -10.28 4.46 16.23
N VAL A 438 -10.18 3.57 15.23
CA VAL A 438 -9.15 3.59 14.18
C VAL A 438 -9.74 4.02 12.83
N ARG A 439 -8.93 4.74 12.03
CA ARG A 439 -9.33 5.39 10.77
C ARG A 439 -8.40 4.95 9.64
N PHE A 440 -8.95 4.29 8.62
CA PHE A 440 -8.21 3.79 7.43
C PHE A 440 -8.67 4.43 6.11
N GLY A 441 -9.76 5.19 6.09
CA GLY A 441 -10.40 5.66 4.86
C GLY A 441 -9.62 6.74 4.12
N LEU A 442 -9.68 6.71 2.78
CA LEU A 442 -9.41 7.87 1.93
C LEU A 442 -10.46 8.98 2.15
N TYR A 443 -11.67 8.60 2.58
CA TYR A 443 -12.73 9.48 3.02
C TYR A 443 -12.99 9.28 4.52
N HIS A 444 -13.12 10.39 5.23
CA HIS A 444 -13.64 10.45 6.58
C HIS A 444 -15.14 10.14 6.58
N VAL A 445 -15.61 9.36 7.56
CA VAL A 445 -17.04 9.15 7.84
C VAL A 445 -17.35 9.71 9.23
N ASP A 446 -18.26 10.68 9.29
CA ASP A 446 -18.92 11.05 10.54
C ASP A 446 -19.98 9.99 10.84
N PHE A 447 -19.75 9.10 11.81
CA PHE A 447 -20.69 8.01 12.10
C PHE A 447 -22.01 8.46 12.73
N ALA A 448 -22.12 9.68 13.24
CA ALA A 448 -23.39 10.21 13.76
C ALA A 448 -24.31 10.70 12.64
N THR A 449 -23.75 11.19 11.53
CA THR A 449 -24.51 11.69 10.37
C THR A 449 -24.37 10.84 9.10
N LEU A 450 -23.51 9.83 9.13
CA LEU A 450 -23.03 9.00 8.02
C LEU A 450 -22.43 9.79 6.84
N LYS A 451 -22.08 11.07 7.04
CA LYS A 451 -21.54 11.94 5.99
C LYS A 451 -20.10 11.57 5.62
N ARG A 452 -19.88 11.30 4.32
CA ARG A 452 -18.53 11.11 3.75
C ARG A 452 -17.86 12.45 3.43
N SER A 453 -16.59 12.62 3.81
CA SER A 453 -15.78 13.82 3.51
C SER A 453 -14.39 13.41 3.00
N ALA A 454 -13.94 13.97 1.87
CA ALA A 454 -12.66 13.60 1.27
C ALA A 454 -11.47 14.04 2.12
N ARG A 455 -10.47 13.17 2.31
CA ARG A 455 -9.16 13.56 2.85
C ARG A 455 -8.18 13.96 1.75
N LEU A 456 -7.03 14.49 2.13
CA LEU A 456 -5.91 14.80 1.23
C LEU A 456 -5.48 13.56 0.43
N SER A 457 -5.47 12.38 1.04
CA SER A 457 -5.17 11.09 0.38
C SER A 457 -6.13 10.74 -0.76
N ALA A 458 -7.44 11.03 -0.67
CA ALA A 458 -8.37 10.85 -1.79
C ALA A 458 -8.01 11.77 -2.98
N ALA A 459 -7.67 13.03 -2.70
CA ALA A 459 -7.27 13.99 -3.72
C ALA A 459 -5.94 13.61 -4.38
N TRP A 460 -4.97 13.14 -3.57
CA TRP A 460 -3.66 12.67 -4.04
C TRP A 460 -3.79 11.40 -4.89
N TYR A 461 -4.54 10.39 -4.42
CA TYR A 461 -4.69 9.11 -5.14
C TYR A 461 -5.38 9.32 -6.50
N ARG A 462 -6.37 10.22 -6.57
CA ARG A 462 -6.96 10.67 -7.84
C ARG A 462 -5.93 11.26 -8.80
N GLN A 463 -5.05 12.14 -8.31
CA GLN A 463 -4.00 12.75 -9.13
C GLN A 463 -2.97 11.72 -9.59
N PHE A 464 -2.61 10.78 -8.72
CA PHE A 464 -1.71 9.66 -9.03
C PHE A 464 -2.27 8.78 -10.16
N ILE A 465 -3.50 8.28 -10.03
CA ILE A 465 -4.17 7.47 -11.07
C ILE A 465 -4.26 8.24 -12.40
N ALA A 466 -4.63 9.53 -12.35
CA ALA A 466 -4.73 10.36 -13.56
C ALA A 466 -3.36 10.55 -14.25
N ASN A 467 -2.27 10.67 -13.49
CA ASN A 467 -0.92 10.82 -14.05
C ASN A 467 -0.41 9.51 -14.66
N GLU A 468 -0.57 8.38 -13.98
CA GLU A 468 -0.20 7.06 -14.52
C GLU A 468 -1.01 6.71 -15.78
N THR A 469 -2.28 7.10 -15.84
CA THR A 469 -3.10 6.98 -17.05
C THR A 469 -2.55 7.85 -18.20
N LYS A 470 -2.27 9.13 -17.95
CA LYS A 470 -1.77 10.09 -18.97
C LYS A 470 -0.38 9.73 -19.52
N HIS A 471 0.57 9.36 -18.67
CA HIS A 471 1.95 9.06 -19.11
C HIS A 471 2.00 7.90 -20.11
N ASN A 472 1.09 6.94 -19.98
CA ASN A 472 1.05 5.78 -20.85
C ASN A 472 0.33 6.03 -22.18
N PHE A 473 -0.67 6.92 -22.26
CA PHE A 473 -1.16 7.41 -23.56
C PHE A 473 -0.04 8.10 -24.36
N SER A 474 0.85 8.86 -23.70
CA SER A 474 2.04 9.46 -24.34
C SER A 474 3.08 8.41 -24.78
N ARG A 475 3.27 7.32 -24.03
CA ARG A 475 4.15 6.21 -24.45
C ARG A 475 3.54 5.40 -25.60
N GLN A 476 2.25 5.09 -25.57
CA GLN A 476 1.55 4.34 -26.63
C GLN A 476 1.47 5.12 -27.94
N SER A 477 1.27 6.46 -27.90
CA SER A 477 1.34 7.31 -29.11
C SER A 477 2.76 7.29 -29.71
N LYS A 478 3.80 7.59 -28.93
CA LYS A 478 5.20 7.52 -29.41
C LYS A 478 5.60 6.13 -29.93
N ALA A 479 5.09 5.05 -29.33
CA ALA A 479 5.32 3.69 -29.82
C ALA A 479 4.60 3.40 -31.15
N LYS A 480 3.39 3.94 -31.34
CA LYS A 480 2.68 3.89 -32.64
C LYS A 480 3.39 4.72 -33.70
N ASP A 481 3.82 5.95 -33.39
CA ASP A 481 4.52 6.84 -34.32
C ASP A 481 5.85 6.23 -34.81
N ASN A 482 6.60 5.60 -33.90
CA ASN A 482 7.81 4.84 -34.25
C ASN A 482 7.50 3.62 -35.14
N ASN A 483 6.39 2.90 -34.90
CA ASN A 483 5.99 1.78 -35.75
C ASN A 483 5.44 2.23 -37.11
N SER A 484 4.77 3.37 -37.23
CA SER A 484 4.37 3.93 -38.53
C SER A 484 5.58 4.39 -39.35
N ASN A 485 6.59 5.00 -38.72
CA ASN A 485 7.85 5.34 -39.39
C ASN A 485 8.61 4.08 -39.87
N MET A 486 8.47 2.94 -39.17
CA MET A 486 9.04 1.67 -39.59
C MET A 486 8.21 0.93 -40.66
N GLY A 487 6.97 1.36 -40.92
CA GLY A 487 6.11 0.85 -41.99
C GLY A 487 6.39 1.47 -43.37
N VAL A 488 6.84 2.74 -43.42
CA VAL A 488 7.05 3.48 -44.68
C VAL A 488 8.36 3.07 -45.39
N HIS A 489 9.36 2.56 -44.67
CA HIS A 489 10.65 2.14 -45.25
C HIS A 489 10.71 0.71 -45.80
N LYS A 490 9.60 -0.03 -45.87
CA LYS A 490 9.56 -1.40 -46.43
C LYS A 490 9.10 -1.52 -47.89
N ALA A 491 8.78 -0.41 -48.56
CA ALA A 491 8.19 -0.43 -49.91
C ALA A 491 9.15 -0.15 -51.09
N LEU A 492 10.37 0.35 -50.85
CA LEU A 492 11.33 0.72 -51.91
C LEU A 492 12.73 0.16 -51.62
N PHE A 493 13.00 -1.10 -51.98
CA PHE A 493 14.36 -1.64 -52.14
C PHE A 493 14.40 -2.82 -53.12
N LEU A 494 14.41 -2.48 -54.42
CA LEU A 494 14.80 -3.33 -55.54
C LEU A 494 15.44 -2.36 -56.56
N LEU A 495 16.66 -2.69 -57.03
CA LEU A 495 17.69 -1.74 -57.53
C LEU A 495 18.38 -0.98 -56.35
N ASP A 496 19.71 -0.89 -56.25
CA ASP A 496 20.74 -1.48 -57.11
C ASP A 496 22.02 -1.89 -56.34
N LYS A 497 22.70 -2.95 -56.81
CA LYS A 497 23.71 -3.71 -56.01
C LYS A 497 25.10 -3.06 -55.88
N VAL A 498 25.24 -1.77 -56.15
CA VAL A 498 26.54 -1.08 -56.14
C VAL A 498 26.87 -0.41 -54.79
N LEU A 499 25.86 -0.01 -53.99
CA LEU A 499 26.10 0.56 -52.65
C LEU A 499 26.55 -0.47 -51.59
N LEU A 500 26.34 -1.77 -51.82
CA LEU A 500 26.52 -2.81 -50.79
C LEU A 500 27.99 -2.96 -50.36
N VAL A 501 28.93 -2.74 -51.28
CA VAL A 501 30.38 -2.83 -51.02
C VAL A 501 30.86 -1.63 -50.20
N SER A 502 30.27 -0.44 -50.43
CA SER A 502 30.55 0.75 -49.62
C SER A 502 29.98 0.64 -48.20
N LEU A 503 28.78 0.05 -48.04
CA LEU A 503 28.18 -0.16 -46.71
C LEU A 503 28.95 -1.19 -45.86
N LEU A 504 29.52 -2.24 -46.46
CA LEU A 504 30.28 -3.25 -45.71
C LEU A 504 31.55 -2.70 -45.05
N LEU A 505 32.20 -1.70 -45.66
CA LEU A 505 33.33 -0.96 -45.07
C LEU A 505 32.89 -0.02 -43.93
N ILE A 506 31.66 0.49 -43.99
CA ILE A 506 31.05 1.32 -42.94
C ILE A 506 30.54 0.44 -41.76
N LEU A 507 30.05 -0.77 -42.03
CA LEU A 507 29.68 -1.71 -40.96
C LEU A 507 30.90 -2.18 -40.15
N PHE A 508 32.03 -2.46 -40.79
CA PHE A 508 33.26 -2.85 -40.08
C PHE A 508 33.86 -1.73 -39.20
N SER A 509 33.48 -0.48 -39.44
CA SER A 509 33.84 0.69 -38.62
C SER A 509 32.77 1.10 -37.59
N LEU A 510 31.60 0.43 -37.59
CA LEU A 510 30.55 0.60 -36.58
C LEU A 510 30.46 -0.58 -35.59
N THR A 511 30.97 -1.76 -35.94
CA THR A 511 31.07 -2.91 -35.02
C THR A 511 32.10 -2.72 -33.90
N SER A 512 32.94 -1.68 -33.96
CA SER A 512 33.91 -1.31 -32.92
C SER A 512 33.41 -0.22 -31.94
N LEU A 513 32.17 0.28 -32.08
CA LEU A 513 31.69 1.44 -31.29
C LEU A 513 30.37 1.25 -30.50
N SER A 514 29.80 0.05 -30.43
CA SER A 514 28.63 -0.23 -29.56
C SER A 514 28.88 -1.28 -28.47
N GLN A 515 30.03 -1.95 -28.47
CA GLN A 515 30.49 -2.77 -27.34
C GLN A 515 31.10 -1.92 -26.20
N SER A 516 30.47 -0.78 -25.90
CA SER A 516 30.80 0.09 -24.75
C SER A 516 29.62 0.91 -24.21
N LEU A 517 28.38 0.37 -24.26
CA LEU A 517 27.30 0.82 -23.35
C LEU A 517 27.28 0.01 -22.04
N LYS A 518 28.49 -0.26 -21.52
CA LYS A 518 28.78 -0.38 -20.09
C LYS A 518 29.78 0.70 -19.72
N SER A 519 29.26 1.87 -19.36
CA SER A 519 29.79 2.63 -18.23
C SER A 519 28.84 2.33 -17.05
N ASN A 520 29.27 1.90 -15.86
CA ASN A 520 30.63 1.85 -15.31
C ASN A 520 31.34 3.21 -15.34
N ASP A 521 30.60 4.31 -15.30
CA ASP A 521 31.18 5.62 -15.03
C ASP A 521 31.61 5.66 -13.56
N PRO A 522 32.91 5.86 -13.26
CA PRO A 522 33.33 6.20 -11.91
C PRO A 522 32.68 7.54 -11.50
N PRO A 523 32.53 7.81 -10.19
CA PRO A 523 31.95 9.07 -9.74
C PRO A 523 32.71 10.27 -10.30
N LEU A 524 32.00 11.37 -10.52
CA LEU A 524 32.56 12.66 -10.93
C LEU A 524 33.77 13.02 -10.04
N PRO A 525 34.85 13.58 -10.62
CA PRO A 525 36.12 13.72 -9.93
C PRO A 525 35.98 14.58 -8.66
N PRO A 526 36.73 14.28 -7.57
CA PRO A 526 36.73 15.11 -6.36
C PRO A 526 37.04 16.57 -6.71
N GLY A 527 36.08 17.46 -6.44
CA GLY A 527 36.15 18.87 -6.85
C GLY A 527 35.28 19.27 -8.05
N PHE A 528 34.49 18.36 -8.63
CA PHE A 528 33.48 18.72 -9.63
C PHE A 528 32.43 19.69 -9.04
N LEU A 529 32.31 20.88 -9.62
CA LEU A 529 31.42 21.93 -9.15
C LEU A 529 30.02 21.78 -9.76
N PHE A 530 29.02 21.58 -8.90
CA PHE A 530 27.61 21.69 -9.27
C PHE A 530 27.14 23.14 -9.07
N GLY A 531 26.36 23.66 -10.02
CA GLY A 531 25.84 25.02 -9.96
C GLY A 531 24.67 25.25 -10.91
N THR A 532 24.02 26.38 -10.75
CA THR A 532 22.96 26.89 -11.64
C THR A 532 23.46 28.14 -12.35
N ALA A 533 22.84 28.47 -13.50
CA ALA A 533 23.15 29.67 -14.27
C ALA A 533 21.93 30.58 -14.35
N SER A 534 22.16 31.89 -14.45
CA SER A 534 21.16 32.94 -14.67
C SER A 534 21.53 33.77 -15.91
N SER A 535 20.62 34.64 -16.35
CA SER A 535 20.89 35.66 -17.36
C SER A 535 20.66 37.04 -16.75
N SER A 536 21.44 38.05 -17.16
CA SER A 536 21.38 39.39 -16.56
C SER A 536 19.98 40.01 -16.70
N TYR A 537 19.46 40.14 -17.92
CA TYR A 537 18.17 40.79 -18.16
C TYR A 537 16.97 40.13 -17.44
N GLN A 538 17.01 38.81 -17.20
CA GLN A 538 15.90 38.10 -16.55
C GLN A 538 16.04 38.01 -15.02
N PHE A 539 17.16 38.45 -14.43
CA PHE A 539 17.46 38.19 -13.02
C PHE A 539 18.03 39.40 -12.26
N GLU A 540 18.67 40.35 -12.95
CA GLU A 540 19.39 41.47 -12.34
C GLU A 540 18.45 42.54 -11.76
N GLY A 541 17.51 43.08 -12.56
CA GLY A 541 16.46 43.96 -12.05
C GLY A 541 16.86 45.40 -11.69
N ALA A 542 17.94 45.91 -12.28
CA ALA A 542 18.45 47.26 -12.09
C ALA A 542 18.51 48.05 -13.40
N TYR A 543 17.37 48.21 -14.07
CA TYR A 543 17.25 48.80 -15.41
C TYR A 543 18.10 50.07 -15.64
N LEU A 544 18.06 51.02 -14.71
CA LEU A 544 18.71 52.35 -14.78
C LEU A 544 19.63 52.67 -13.58
N SER A 545 19.92 51.71 -12.70
CA SER A 545 20.77 51.97 -11.53
C SER A 545 22.24 52.22 -11.94
N ASP A 546 22.95 52.98 -11.11
CA ASP A 546 24.41 53.17 -11.13
C ASP A 546 25.04 53.52 -12.50
N GLY A 547 24.28 54.21 -13.35
CA GLY A 547 24.74 54.69 -14.65
C GLY A 547 24.74 53.65 -15.77
N LYS A 548 24.04 52.52 -15.59
CA LYS A 548 23.84 51.51 -16.64
C LYS A 548 23.20 52.14 -17.89
N GLY A 549 23.83 51.93 -19.04
CA GLY A 549 23.26 52.27 -20.35
C GLY A 549 22.26 51.22 -20.84
N LEU A 550 21.30 51.65 -21.67
CA LEU A 550 20.28 50.76 -22.23
C LEU A 550 20.90 49.75 -23.22
N ASN A 551 20.61 48.46 -23.02
CA ASN A 551 20.92 47.38 -23.95
C ASN A 551 19.79 47.14 -24.98
N ASN A 552 19.92 46.09 -25.80
CA ASN A 552 18.92 45.76 -26.82
C ASN A 552 17.59 45.25 -26.26
N TRP A 553 17.60 44.45 -25.19
CA TRP A 553 16.39 43.98 -24.50
C TRP A 553 15.70 45.09 -23.72
N ASP A 554 16.49 45.90 -23.02
CA ASP A 554 16.07 47.16 -22.39
C ASP A 554 15.23 48.02 -23.36
N VAL A 555 15.72 48.26 -24.59
CA VAL A 555 14.99 49.05 -25.60
C VAL A 555 13.82 48.27 -26.20
N PHE A 556 14.01 47.00 -26.56
CA PHE A 556 13.02 46.19 -27.28
C PHE A 556 11.75 45.93 -26.45
N SER A 557 11.89 45.63 -25.17
CA SER A 557 10.74 45.35 -24.27
C SER A 557 9.82 46.56 -24.10
N HIS A 558 10.37 47.77 -24.21
CA HIS A 558 9.66 49.02 -24.03
C HIS A 558 8.89 49.49 -25.26
N ILE A 559 9.02 48.81 -26.41
CA ILE A 559 8.25 49.12 -27.61
C ILE A 559 6.83 48.53 -27.43
N PRO A 560 5.76 49.36 -27.40
CA PRO A 560 4.42 48.87 -27.12
C PRO A 560 3.97 47.76 -28.09
N GLY A 561 3.49 46.64 -27.54
CA GLY A 561 3.03 45.48 -28.31
C GLY A 561 4.10 44.47 -28.73
N MET A 562 5.39 44.69 -28.40
CA MET A 562 6.45 43.71 -28.68
C MET A 562 6.54 42.60 -27.62
N ILE A 563 6.11 42.87 -26.39
CA ILE A 563 5.88 41.87 -25.34
C ILE A 563 4.36 41.69 -25.16
N ILE A 564 3.90 40.44 -25.07
CA ILE A 564 2.48 40.05 -25.17
C ILE A 564 1.60 40.70 -24.09
N ASP A 565 2.11 40.83 -22.87
CA ASP A 565 1.44 41.44 -21.72
C ASP A 565 1.88 42.89 -21.45
N GLY A 566 2.81 43.42 -22.27
CA GLY A 566 3.40 44.75 -22.08
C GLY A 566 4.40 44.86 -20.93
N CYS A 567 4.78 43.77 -20.28
CA CYS A 567 5.77 43.77 -19.20
C CYS A 567 7.22 43.91 -19.73
N ASN A 568 8.12 44.33 -18.85
CA ASN A 568 9.57 44.42 -19.12
C ASN A 568 10.39 43.76 -18.00
N GLY A 569 11.70 43.62 -18.23
CA GLY A 569 12.65 43.03 -17.27
C GLY A 569 13.20 44.01 -16.24
N ASP A 570 12.60 45.19 -16.05
CA ASP A 570 13.28 46.31 -15.40
C ASP A 570 13.61 46.06 -13.93
N VAL A 571 12.73 45.33 -13.25
CA VAL A 571 12.85 44.88 -11.86
C VAL A 571 13.10 43.36 -11.78
N ALA A 572 12.62 42.57 -12.74
CA ALA A 572 12.87 41.12 -12.83
C ALA A 572 12.82 40.37 -11.47
N VAL A 573 13.88 39.65 -11.11
CA VAL A 573 14.07 39.00 -9.78
C VAL A 573 14.72 39.95 -8.76
N ASP A 574 15.18 41.12 -9.22
CA ASP A 574 15.88 42.17 -8.47
C ASP A 574 17.10 41.66 -7.69
N HIS A 575 17.90 40.78 -8.30
CA HIS A 575 19.12 40.32 -7.67
C HIS A 575 20.13 41.46 -7.44
N TYR A 576 20.11 42.52 -8.24
CA TYR A 576 21.02 43.66 -8.10
C TYR A 576 20.87 44.40 -6.77
N HIS A 577 19.64 44.65 -6.31
CA HIS A 577 19.42 45.28 -5.00
C HIS A 577 19.31 44.23 -3.88
N ARG A 578 19.06 42.95 -4.21
CA ARG A 578 18.80 41.87 -3.24
C ARG A 578 19.93 40.86 -3.04
N TYR A 579 21.09 41.01 -3.70
CA TYR A 579 22.25 40.10 -3.58
C TYR A 579 22.78 39.89 -2.14
N LEU A 580 22.53 40.83 -1.23
CA LEU A 580 22.87 40.71 0.20
C LEU A 580 21.75 40.09 1.06
N THR A 581 20.62 39.70 0.46
CA THR A 581 19.56 38.96 1.17
C THR A 581 20.08 37.56 1.52
N PRO A 582 20.01 37.10 2.79
CA PRO A 582 20.68 35.86 3.20
C PRO A 582 20.22 34.61 2.42
N LEU A 583 21.20 33.85 1.88
CA LEU A 583 21.03 32.56 1.16
C LEU A 583 20.50 31.39 2.03
N LEU A 584 19.83 31.66 3.14
CA LEU A 584 19.28 30.67 4.07
C LEU A 584 17.91 30.11 3.63
N GLU A 585 17.20 30.77 2.73
CA GLU A 585 15.89 30.32 2.23
C GLU A 585 15.97 29.31 1.05
N LEU A 586 17.17 28.89 0.64
CA LEU A 586 17.39 27.88 -0.41
C LEU A 586 18.31 26.71 0.01
N ALA A 587 18.77 26.66 1.26
CA ALA A 587 19.74 25.67 1.72
C ALA A 587 19.19 24.74 2.82
N LEU A 588 19.02 23.45 2.49
CA LEU A 588 18.90 22.38 3.50
C LEU A 588 20.29 21.93 3.97
N PRO A 589 20.42 21.42 5.21
CA PRO A 589 21.70 21.42 5.92
C PRO A 589 22.64 20.28 5.49
N SER A 590 23.79 20.65 4.94
CA SER A 590 24.98 19.78 4.86
C SER A 590 26.18 20.46 5.52
N ASN A 591 26.53 20.00 6.72
CA ASN A 591 27.79 20.38 7.37
C ASN A 591 28.96 19.74 6.61
N ASP A 592 29.49 20.42 5.59
CA ASP A 592 30.93 20.43 5.26
C ASP A 592 31.31 21.41 4.11
N PHE A 593 30.65 22.57 4.03
CA PHE A 593 31.16 23.70 3.24
C PHE A 593 31.51 24.90 4.12
N LYS A 594 32.82 25.09 4.35
CA LYS A 594 33.36 26.38 4.78
C LYS A 594 33.38 27.33 3.57
N PRO A 595 32.97 28.60 3.72
CA PRO A 595 33.23 29.63 2.72
C PRO A 595 34.72 29.77 2.43
N TRP A 596 35.09 30.02 1.17
CA TRP A 596 36.48 30.21 0.73
C TRP A 596 37.09 31.57 1.11
N LEU A 597 36.36 32.40 1.86
CA LEU A 597 36.82 33.67 2.41
C LEU A 597 36.41 33.74 3.88
N THR A 598 37.39 33.96 4.76
CA THR A 598 37.10 34.28 6.17
C THR A 598 37.02 35.79 6.35
N SER A 599 36.49 36.25 7.49
CA SER A 599 36.33 37.68 7.82
C SER A 599 37.65 38.42 8.10
N LYS A 600 38.74 38.05 7.42
CA LYS A 600 40.09 38.60 7.54
C LYS A 600 40.72 39.01 6.20
N ASP A 601 40.18 38.57 5.07
CA ASP A 601 40.90 38.58 3.79
C ASP A 601 40.58 39.79 2.87
N LEU A 602 39.79 40.76 3.35
CA LEU A 602 39.52 42.03 2.66
C LEU A 602 39.71 43.25 3.59
N SER A 603 40.94 43.43 4.10
CA SER A 603 41.35 44.69 4.71
C SER A 603 41.78 45.69 3.63
N MET A 604 40.85 46.54 3.18
CA MET A 604 41.13 47.75 2.40
C MET A 604 40.31 48.95 2.91
N GLU A 605 40.81 49.63 3.93
CA GLU A 605 40.77 51.10 3.98
C GLU A 605 41.88 51.63 3.04
N PRO A 606 41.80 52.85 2.46
CA PRO A 606 41.33 54.12 3.08
C PRO A 606 40.51 55.01 2.10
N PRO A 607 40.24 56.33 2.34
CA PRO A 607 40.64 57.19 3.45
C PRO A 607 39.57 58.05 4.13
N ASN A 608 39.90 58.46 5.36
CA ASN A 608 39.29 59.59 6.08
C ASN A 608 39.32 60.90 5.28
N ARG A 609 38.28 61.74 5.49
CA ARG A 609 38.47 63.17 5.78
C ARG A 609 37.32 63.74 6.61
N ASP A 610 37.70 64.47 7.65
CA ASP A 610 36.84 65.01 8.69
C ASP A 610 35.86 66.08 8.19
N HIS A 611 34.65 66.12 8.78
CA HIS A 611 34.03 67.37 9.23
C HIS A 611 33.00 67.13 10.36
N LEU A 612 33.43 67.37 11.60
CA LEU A 612 32.61 67.66 12.79
C LEU A 612 32.00 69.09 12.68
N PRO A 613 30.95 69.52 13.44
CA PRO A 613 30.89 69.30 14.90
C PRO A 613 29.53 69.30 15.67
N ASN A 614 29.65 68.97 16.96
CA ASN A 614 28.87 69.42 18.14
C ASN A 614 27.41 68.99 18.39
N GLY A 615 27.22 68.22 19.47
CA GLY A 615 25.97 68.05 20.23
C GLY A 615 26.21 67.31 21.56
N ARG A 616 25.71 67.81 22.69
CA ARG A 616 26.05 67.28 24.04
C ARG A 616 25.06 66.22 24.58
N LEU A 617 25.65 65.27 25.33
CA LEU A 617 25.11 64.40 26.41
C LEU A 617 24.08 65.10 27.35
N PRO A 618 23.25 64.41 28.19
CA PRO A 618 23.70 63.27 29.04
C PRO A 618 22.70 62.21 29.58
N THR A 619 23.27 61.19 30.28
CA THR A 619 22.72 60.39 31.45
C THR A 619 21.45 59.51 31.24
N THR A 620 21.26 58.30 31.82
CA THR A 620 21.88 57.44 32.87
C THR A 620 21.72 55.92 32.46
N MET A 621 22.12 54.82 33.15
CA MET A 621 22.89 54.56 34.39
C MET A 621 23.59 53.16 34.37
N ARG A 622 24.68 53.04 35.15
CA ARG A 622 25.15 51.89 35.98
C ARG A 622 24.44 50.52 35.88
N THR A 623 25.03 49.41 35.40
CA THR A 623 26.18 48.55 35.85
C THR A 623 25.83 47.26 36.62
N ARG A 624 26.38 46.13 36.12
CA ARG A 624 26.89 44.91 36.83
C ARG A 624 25.93 44.01 37.62
N CYS A 625 25.92 42.72 37.25
CA CYS A 625 26.60 41.60 37.96
C CYS A 625 26.52 40.33 37.07
N LEU A 626 27.63 39.72 36.66
CA LEU A 626 28.53 38.76 37.34
C LEU A 626 28.08 37.28 37.26
N ARG A 627 29.04 36.43 36.88
CA ARG A 627 28.93 34.97 36.67
C ARG A 627 28.74 34.22 38.00
N ARG A 628 28.05 33.08 38.01
CA ARG A 628 28.70 31.74 37.97
C ARG A 628 27.73 30.55 37.91
N SER A 629 28.22 29.51 37.24
CA SER A 629 27.90 28.09 37.28
C SER A 629 27.17 27.52 38.51
N SER A 630 26.15 26.70 38.22
CA SER A 630 26.07 25.29 38.62
C SER A 630 25.37 24.51 37.52
#